data_AF-A0A7X0VVK3-F1
#
_entry.id   AF-A0A7X0VVK3-F1
#
_cell.length_a   1.000
_cell.length_b   1.000
_cell.length_c   1.000
_cell.angle_alpha   90.00
_cell.angle_beta   90.00
_cell.angle_gamma   90.00
#
_symmetry.space_group_name_H-M   'P 1'
#
loop_
_entity.id
_entity.type
_entity.pdbx_description
1 polymer ?
#
loop_
_entity_poly.entity_id
_entity_poly.type
_entity_poly.pdbx_seq_one_letter_code
_entity_poly.pdbx_strand_id
1 'polypeptide(L)'
;MKGLGRTRLIGTVLLLAGVVWALTMKGIGTEEWFLLLSGTVLGVVAGMIQGWILLLRDRRQIGSGKMKLWITGILIVFIALKVTINMTIPSYLATSENGIWVSIVFAIGGLLIGRSFYSRLRLKEKLS
;
A
#
# COMPACT_ATOMS: atom_id res chain seq x y z
N MET A 1 15.86 3.52 -16.98
CA MET A 1 14.55 2.83 -16.89
C MET A 1 14.50 1.64 -15.89
N LYS A 2 15.58 1.23 -15.20
CA LYS A 2 15.65 -0.07 -14.48
C LYS A 2 14.95 -0.17 -13.10
N GLY A 3 14.68 0.94 -12.40
CA GLY A 3 14.07 0.91 -11.06
C GLY A 3 12.53 1.03 -11.04
N LEU A 4 11.95 1.82 -11.95
CA LEU A 4 10.52 2.18 -11.95
C LEU A 4 9.61 1.02 -12.33
N GLY A 5 9.97 0.31 -13.39
CA GLY A 5 9.26 -0.91 -13.79
C GLY A 5 9.32 -1.95 -12.68
N ARG A 6 10.43 -1.99 -11.92
CA ARG A 6 10.67 -2.98 -10.88
C ARG A 6 9.75 -2.81 -9.67
N THR A 7 9.59 -1.61 -9.10
CA THR A 7 8.68 -1.42 -7.94
C THR A 7 7.23 -1.71 -8.30
N ARG A 8 6.77 -1.23 -9.45
CA ARG A 8 5.42 -1.52 -9.94
C ARG A 8 5.22 -3.01 -10.20
N LEU A 9 6.18 -3.64 -10.89
CA LEU A 9 6.14 -5.07 -11.20
C LEU A 9 6.13 -5.92 -9.92
N ILE A 10 6.97 -5.59 -8.93
CA ILE A 10 6.95 -6.27 -7.62
C ILE A 10 5.57 -6.11 -6.97
N GLY A 11 5.02 -4.90 -6.94
CA GLY A 11 3.68 -4.67 -6.38
C GLY A 11 2.59 -5.46 -7.11
N THR A 12 2.61 -5.49 -8.44
CA THR A 12 1.66 -6.27 -9.25
C THR A 12 1.80 -7.77 -9.05
N VAL A 13 3.03 -8.30 -9.08
CA VAL A 13 3.29 -9.73 -8.83
C VAL A 13 2.85 -10.12 -7.42
N LEU A 14 3.10 -9.26 -6.43
CA LEU A 14 2.70 -9.48 -5.04
C LEU A 14 1.17 -9.53 -4.90
N LEU A 15 0.43 -8.65 -5.59
CA LEU A 15 -1.04 -8.72 -5.62
C LEU A 15 -1.55 -9.98 -6.32
N LEU A 16 -0.96 -10.37 -7.45
CA LEU A 16 -1.34 -11.60 -8.15
C LEU A 16 -1.10 -12.84 -7.26
N ALA A 17 0.06 -12.91 -6.61
CA ALA A 17 0.36 -13.95 -5.64
C ALA A 17 -0.64 -13.95 -4.47
N GLY A 18 -0.98 -12.77 -3.96
CA GLY A 18 -2.02 -12.61 -2.93
C GLY A 18 -3.39 -13.11 -3.38
N VAL A 19 -3.81 -12.80 -4.62
CA VAL A 19 -5.07 -13.28 -5.20
C VAL A 19 -5.07 -14.81 -5.29
N VAL A 20 -4.02 -15.41 -5.84
CA VAL A 20 -3.89 -16.87 -5.93
C VAL A 20 -3.93 -17.49 -4.54
N TRP A 21 -3.23 -16.89 -3.56
CA TRP A 21 -3.24 -17.38 -2.19
C TRP A 21 -4.63 -17.29 -1.55
N ALA A 22 -5.33 -16.15 -1.70
CA ALA A 22 -6.69 -15.96 -1.19
C ALA A 22 -7.68 -16.98 -1.79
N LEU A 23 -7.55 -17.32 -3.08
CA LEU A 23 -8.39 -18.33 -3.74
C LEU A 23 -8.20 -19.74 -3.17
N THR A 24 -7.05 -20.05 -2.58
CA THR A 24 -6.82 -21.35 -1.92
C THR A 24 -7.44 -21.45 -0.52
N MET A 25 -7.95 -20.33 0.03
CA MET A 25 -8.50 -20.28 1.38
C MET A 25 -10.01 -20.51 1.36
N LYS A 26 -10.49 -21.43 2.22
CA LYS A 26 -11.92 -21.73 2.36
C LYS A 26 -12.74 -20.61 3.02
N GLY A 27 -12.08 -19.65 3.67
CA GLY A 27 -12.72 -18.57 4.43
C GLY A 27 -12.82 -17.23 3.70
N ILE A 28 -12.50 -17.18 2.40
CA ILE A 28 -12.55 -15.94 1.61
C ILE A 28 -13.88 -15.89 0.87
N GLY A 29 -14.84 -15.13 1.42
CA GLY A 29 -16.10 -14.77 0.79
C GLY A 29 -16.05 -13.38 0.15
N THR A 30 -17.22 -12.90 -0.27
CA THR A 30 -17.38 -11.58 -0.90
C THR A 30 -16.95 -10.45 0.03
N GLU A 31 -17.25 -10.55 1.32
CA GLU A 31 -16.88 -9.55 2.33
C GLU A 31 -15.35 -9.44 2.48
N GLU A 32 -14.65 -10.57 2.56
CA GLU A 32 -13.20 -10.61 2.62
C GLU A 32 -12.57 -10.02 1.37
N TRP A 33 -13.13 -10.28 0.17
CA TRP A 33 -12.66 -9.64 -1.05
C TRP A 33 -12.82 -8.11 -1.01
N PHE A 34 -13.93 -7.59 -0.47
CA PHE A 34 -14.10 -6.15 -0.26
C PHE A 34 -13.09 -5.58 0.73
N LEU A 35 -12.79 -6.30 1.82
CA LEU A 35 -11.78 -5.91 2.81
C LEU A 35 -10.35 -5.95 2.24
N LEU A 36 -10.02 -6.93 1.39
CA LEU A 36 -8.75 -6.98 0.67
C LEU A 36 -8.62 -5.82 -0.32
N LEU A 37 -9.70 -5.54 -1.06
CA LEU A 37 -9.74 -4.42 -2.00
C LEU A 37 -9.58 -3.09 -1.27
N SER A 38 -10.31 -2.87 -0.17
CA SER A 38 -10.21 -1.63 0.61
C SER A 38 -8.80 -1.47 1.20
N GLY A 39 -8.22 -2.53 1.75
CA GLY A 39 -6.83 -2.54 2.23
C GLY A 39 -5.82 -2.21 1.13
N THR A 40 -6.05 -2.69 -0.09
CA THR A 40 -5.21 -2.37 -1.26
C THR A 40 -5.34 -0.92 -1.66
N VAL A 41 -6.56 -0.39 -1.74
CA VAL A 41 -6.83 1.01 -2.07
C VAL A 41 -6.17 1.94 -1.06
N LEU A 42 -6.34 1.66 0.24
CA LEU A 42 -5.66 2.40 1.30
C LEU A 42 -4.14 2.33 1.13
N GLY A 43 -3.60 1.17 0.79
CA GLY A 43 -2.17 0.99 0.52
C GLY A 43 -1.71 1.88 -0.64
N VAL A 44 -2.46 1.89 -1.75
CA VAL A 44 -2.18 2.76 -2.91
C VAL A 44 -2.17 4.22 -2.50
N VAL A 45 -3.18 4.69 -1.76
CA VAL A 45 -3.26 6.07 -1.27
C VAL A 45 -2.05 6.41 -0.40
N ALA A 46 -1.71 5.55 0.57
CA ALA A 46 -0.54 5.76 1.42
C ALA A 46 0.76 5.84 0.59
N GLY A 47 0.93 4.94 -0.40
CA GLY A 47 2.07 4.96 -1.32
C GLY A 47 2.14 6.23 -2.16
N MET A 48 1.01 6.75 -2.62
CA MET A 48 0.92 8.03 -3.35
C MET A 48 1.31 9.21 -2.47
N ILE A 49 0.80 9.29 -1.24
CA ILE A 49 1.13 10.37 -0.29
C ILE A 49 2.62 10.32 0.08
N GLN A 50 3.19 9.13 0.33
CA GLN A 50 4.63 8.97 0.58
C GLN A 50 5.46 9.46 -0.62
N GLY A 51 5.03 9.15 -1.84
CA GLY A 51 5.64 9.64 -3.06
C GLY A 51 5.57 11.16 -3.18
N TRP A 52 4.40 11.75 -2.87
CA TRP A 52 4.23 13.19 -2.86
C TRP A 52 5.13 13.90 -1.85
N ILE A 53 5.29 13.37 -0.63
CA ILE A 53 6.20 13.94 0.37
C ILE A 53 7.65 13.92 -0.12
N LEU A 54 8.05 12.87 -0.84
CA LEU A 54 9.36 12.81 -1.48
C LEU A 54 9.53 13.90 -2.56
N LEU A 55 8.47 14.22 -3.30
CA LEU A 55 8.45 15.34 -4.26
C LEU A 55 8.70 16.67 -3.57
N LEU A 56 7.98 16.94 -2.49
CA LEU A 56 8.12 18.17 -1.71
C LEU A 56 9.54 18.32 -1.16
N ARG A 57 10.17 17.21 -0.74
CA ARG A 57 11.59 17.21 -0.37
C ARG A 57 12.49 17.52 -1.55
N ASP A 58 12.30 16.87 -2.70
CA ASP A 58 13.12 17.10 -3.89
C ASP A 58 13.03 18.57 -4.36
N ARG A 59 11.89 19.22 -4.14
CA ARG A 59 11.67 20.66 -4.36
C ARG A 59 12.20 21.58 -3.25
N ARG A 60 12.88 21.03 -2.25
CA ARG A 60 13.34 21.74 -1.03
C ARG A 60 12.23 22.45 -0.24
N GLN A 61 10.97 22.07 -0.43
CA GLN A 61 9.82 22.62 0.30
C GLN A 61 9.68 22.01 1.70
N ILE A 62 10.25 20.82 1.92
CA ILE A 62 10.25 20.12 3.21
C ILE A 62 11.66 19.68 3.60
N GLY A 63 12.02 19.90 4.87
CA GLY A 63 13.26 19.40 5.47
C GLY A 63 13.22 17.90 5.75
N SER A 64 14.39 17.26 5.74
CA SER A 64 14.55 15.80 5.95
C SER A 64 13.88 15.27 7.22
N GLY A 65 13.94 16.03 8.33
CA GLY A 65 13.28 15.67 9.59
C GLY A 65 11.75 15.62 9.49
N LYS A 66 11.15 16.67 8.90
CA LYS A 66 9.69 16.73 8.67
C LYS A 66 9.22 15.61 7.74
N MET A 67 9.98 15.29 6.69
CA MET A 67 9.68 14.16 5.81
C MET A 67 9.56 12.84 6.57
N LYS A 68 10.52 12.53 7.45
CA LYS A 68 10.49 11.28 8.22
C LYS A 68 9.26 11.21 9.12
N LEU A 69 8.92 12.30 9.80
CA LEU A 69 7.72 12.39 10.64
C LEU A 69 6.44 12.16 9.85
N TRP A 70 6.32 12.76 8.66
CA TRP A 70 5.15 12.55 7.80
C TRP A 70 5.01 11.11 7.33
N ILE A 71 6.11 10.48 6.89
CA ILE A 71 6.08 9.08 6.44
C ILE A 71 5.72 8.14 7.59
N THR A 72 6.34 8.33 8.76
CA THR A 72 6.04 7.53 9.95
C THR A 72 4.61 7.77 10.42
N GLY A 73 4.13 9.02 10.42
CA GLY A 73 2.76 9.37 10.79
C GLY A 73 1.71 8.70 9.90
N ILE A 74 1.93 8.69 8.58
CA ILE A 74 1.04 7.99 7.63
C ILE A 74 1.02 6.50 7.90
N LEU A 75 2.17 5.90 8.22
CA LEU A 75 2.23 4.48 8.56
C LEU A 75 1.45 4.16 9.83
N ILE A 76 1.58 4.99 10.87
CA ILE A 76 0.84 4.84 12.13
C ILE A 76 -0.67 4.96 11.89
N VAL A 77 -1.10 6.01 11.17
CA VAL A 77 -2.53 6.22 10.83
C VAL A 77 -3.08 5.05 10.02
N PHE A 78 -2.30 4.53 9.07
CA PHE A 78 -2.70 3.39 8.25
C PHE A 78 -2.88 2.12 9.09
N ILE A 79 -1.95 1.84 10.00
CA ILE A 79 -2.04 0.70 10.93
C ILE A 79 -3.25 0.87 11.85
N ALA A 80 -3.42 2.05 12.45
CA ALA A 80 -4.55 2.34 13.32
C ALA A 80 -5.89 2.14 12.61
N LEU A 81 -6.04 2.67 11.39
CA LEU A 81 -7.24 2.49 10.58
C LEU A 81 -7.53 1.02 10.31
N LYS A 82 -6.50 0.23 9.98
CA LYS A 82 -6.63 -1.21 9.74
C LYS A 82 -7.07 -1.96 11.01
N VAL A 83 -6.49 -1.62 12.16
CA VAL A 83 -6.88 -2.20 13.45
C VAL A 83 -8.34 -1.87 13.77
N THR A 84 -8.77 -0.62 13.58
CA THR A 84 -10.17 -0.21 13.80
C THR A 84 -11.15 -0.96 12.91
N ILE A 85 -10.82 -1.14 11.62
CA ILE A 85 -11.64 -1.93 10.69
C ILE A 85 -11.76 -3.37 11.19
N ASN A 86 -10.65 -3.98 11.61
CA ASN A 86 -10.63 -5.35 12.14
C ASN A 86 -11.42 -5.51 13.44
N MET A 87 -11.46 -4.48 14.30
CA MET A 87 -12.28 -4.50 15.52
C MET A 87 -13.78 -4.35 15.22
N THR A 88 -14.12 -3.61 14.18
CA THR A 88 -15.52 -3.33 13.80
C THR A 88 -16.12 -4.46 12.97
N ILE A 89 -15.29 -5.11 12.15
CA ILE A 89 -15.68 -6.18 11.23
C ILE A 89 -14.79 -7.40 11.52
N PRO A 90 -15.19 -8.27 12.46
CA PRO A 90 -14.45 -9.49 12.77
C PRO A 90 -14.58 -10.46 11.58
N SER A 91 -13.58 -10.41 10.70
CA SER A 91 -13.51 -11.22 9.47
C SER A 91 -12.44 -12.31 9.58
N TYR A 92 -12.47 -13.26 8.65
CA TYR A 92 -11.40 -14.28 8.53
C TYR A 92 -10.01 -13.64 8.36
N LEU A 93 -9.94 -12.46 7.73
CA LEU A 93 -8.72 -11.67 7.52
C LEU A 93 -8.16 -11.04 8.80
N ALA A 94 -8.98 -10.90 9.85
CA ALA A 94 -8.59 -10.32 11.12
C ALA A 94 -8.27 -11.37 12.20
N THR A 95 -8.84 -12.57 12.05
CA THR A 95 -8.85 -13.60 13.11
C THR A 95 -8.00 -14.81 12.79
N SER A 96 -7.74 -15.10 11.51
CA SER A 96 -6.87 -16.21 11.11
C SER A 96 -5.46 -15.73 10.75
N GLU A 97 -4.44 -16.50 11.13
CA GLU A 97 -3.04 -16.19 10.80
C GLU A 97 -2.84 -16.02 9.29
N ASN A 98 -3.36 -16.97 8.50
CA ASN A 98 -3.31 -16.93 7.04
C ASN A 98 -4.04 -15.70 6.46
N GLY A 99 -5.22 -15.36 6.98
CA GLY A 99 -5.98 -14.18 6.54
C GLY A 99 -5.25 -12.87 6.85
N ILE A 100 -4.60 -12.77 8.01
CA ILE A 100 -3.78 -11.61 8.38
C ILE A 100 -2.63 -11.44 7.38
N TRP A 101 -1.90 -12.52 7.06
CA TRP A 101 -0.79 -12.44 6.10
C TRP A 101 -1.24 -12.04 4.71
N VAL A 102 -2.34 -12.60 4.19
CA VAL A 102 -2.92 -12.18 2.90
C VAL A 102 -3.30 -10.71 2.94
N SER A 103 -3.92 -10.25 4.02
CA SER A 103 -4.32 -8.85 4.21
C SER A 103 -3.12 -7.89 4.21
N ILE A 104 -1.96 -8.33 4.73
CA ILE A 104 -0.69 -7.59 4.67
C ILE A 104 -0.13 -7.58 3.25
N VAL A 105 -0.13 -8.72 2.54
CA VAL A 105 0.33 -8.84 1.15
C VAL A 105 -0.41 -7.86 0.24
N PHE A 106 -1.74 -7.77 0.35
CA PHE A 106 -2.55 -6.83 -0.42
C PHE A 106 -2.24 -5.36 -0.08
N ALA A 107 -2.07 -5.04 1.22
CA ALA A 107 -1.71 -3.69 1.65
C ALA A 107 -0.32 -3.25 1.12
N ILE A 108 0.68 -4.13 1.21
CA ILE A 108 2.03 -3.85 0.69
C ILE A 108 2.02 -3.76 -0.84
N GLY A 109 1.31 -4.66 -1.52
CA GLY A 109 1.14 -4.62 -2.96
C GLY A 109 0.55 -3.29 -3.43
N GLY A 110 -0.52 -2.84 -2.76
CA GLY A 110 -1.12 -1.52 -2.96
C GLY A 110 -0.11 -0.39 -2.74
N LEU A 111 0.63 -0.40 -1.63
CA LEU A 111 1.64 0.62 -1.31
C LEU A 111 2.72 0.73 -2.39
N LEU A 112 3.25 -0.40 -2.86
CA LEU A 112 4.28 -0.42 -3.90
C LEU A 112 3.74 0.13 -5.23
N ILE A 113 2.50 -0.20 -5.59
CA ILE A 113 1.82 0.34 -6.76
C ILE A 113 1.63 1.86 -6.61
N GLY A 114 1.09 2.31 -5.48
CA GLY A 114 0.91 3.73 -5.16
C GLY A 114 2.20 4.53 -5.27
N ARG A 115 3.28 4.01 -4.68
CA ARG A 115 4.62 4.62 -4.72
C ARG A 115 5.18 4.70 -6.14
N SER A 116 4.82 3.76 -7.01
CA SER A 116 5.28 3.76 -8.41
C SER A 116 4.72 4.93 -9.23
N PHE A 117 3.52 5.44 -8.89
CA PHE A 117 2.92 6.58 -9.61
C PHE A 117 3.75 7.86 -9.47
N TYR A 118 4.31 8.11 -8.28
CA TYR A 118 5.16 9.27 -8.03
C TYR A 118 6.38 9.32 -8.95
N SER A 119 7.01 8.17 -9.19
CA SER A 119 8.21 8.11 -10.01
C SER A 119 7.98 8.52 -11.47
N ARG A 120 6.75 8.39 -12.00
CA ARG A 120 6.38 8.90 -13.34
C ARG A 120 6.25 10.42 -13.38
N LEU A 121 5.70 11.02 -12.34
CA LEU A 121 5.55 12.49 -12.24
C LEU A 121 6.93 13.17 -12.21
N ARG A 122 7.87 12.65 -11.41
CA ARG A 122 9.25 13.15 -11.36
C ARG A 122 9.99 13.02 -12.70
N LEU A 123 9.74 11.95 -13.44
CA LEU A 123 10.38 11.72 -14.74
C LEU A 123 9.83 12.66 -15.82
N LYS A 124 8.52 12.95 -15.79
CA LYS A 124 7.91 13.98 -16.64
C LYS A 124 8.49 15.38 -16.36
N GLU A 125 8.63 15.77 -15.09
CA GLU A 125 9.20 17.09 -14.75
C GLU A 125 10.68 17.26 -15.12
N LYS A 126 11.46 16.18 -15.18
CA LYS A 126 12.86 16.26 -15.65
C LYS A 126 12.98 16.40 -17.17
N LEU A 127 11.92 16.14 -17.91
CA LEU A 127 11.88 16.16 -19.39
C LEU A 127 11.17 17.40 -19.95
N SER A 128 10.62 18.26 -19.09
CA SER A 128 10.05 19.58 -19.42
C SER A 128 11.01 20.69 -19.03
#